data_AF-A0A8S9WLW4-F1
#
_entry.id   AF-A0A8S9WLW4-F1
#
_cell.length_a   1.000
_cell.length_b   1.000
_cell.length_c   1.000
_cell.angle_alpha   90.00
_cell.angle_beta   90.00
_cell.angle_gamma   90.00
#
_symmetry.space_group_name_H-M   'P 1'
#
loop_
_entity.id
_entity.type
_entity.pdbx_description
1 polymer ?
#
loop_
_entity_poly.entity_id
_entity_poly.type
_entity_poly.pdbx_seq_one_letter_code
_entity_poly.pdbx_strand_id
1 'polypeptide(L)'
;MEGIDMIKPEYVITDHERVLSLDCVSDKDKVQLDETEPSEGAAAKQESSEKDQKGSKNDGKWKKKKLKGQNKHRATFRVPDEKQLCSKVLYKGEDLTEGCNNKRCRYLHSVKDYLKVKEPDIGDSCYVFNTKGKCPWGVACRFATSHLDEDGNNIEKPEVAAEFQKDKSLQSLNRIPFEKIVELRKRKYDFSKTSEVINAVDKVFKRENEKNPEDEEEEACKRSADDCPDGDLPNKKLKDECGSAIPAPLSSSNGDNDAKPQVQTCGPVDDLDLIKLRLPEKKKIDWADKLYLAPLTTLGNLPFRRICKEYGADVTCGEMALATSLLKGDAKEWSLVKRHASEDLYGVQIAASNPFQLSRASQALQEMCELDFIDINLGCPIDELYRQGVGSGMLQRPRLLKHTATSLNYLLDIPYTFKVRMGCKKPVVHNYMSWMKESGLSMITVHGRSREQRYTRNADWEYIEDCAKRASPVPIFGNGDILSYQDYDRVRTQCPTVQGVMIGRGALMKPWLFQEIKERRIMDPTSSERLDMLKKFVHYGLDHWGSDNRGVENTRRFLLEWLSFLHRYVPSGLLTKPPQVMNQRPPFYRGRDDLETRMASPNAQDWVKISEMLLGAVPDGFVFLPKHKANAWK
;
A
#
# COMPACT_ATOMS: atom_id res chain seq x y z
N MET A 1 -20.37 -26.23 -12.19
CA MET A 1 -19.13 -26.80 -12.76
C MET A 1 -18.39 -25.77 -13.63
N GLU A 2 -18.33 -24.48 -13.25
CA GLU A 2 -17.71 -23.42 -14.08
C GLU A 2 -16.17 -23.34 -14.00
N GLY A 3 -15.51 -24.31 -13.34
CA GLY A 3 -14.05 -24.33 -13.19
C GLY A 3 -13.32 -25.40 -14.01
N ILE A 4 -13.99 -26.48 -14.40
CA ILE A 4 -13.34 -27.66 -14.99
C ILE A 4 -12.71 -27.32 -16.36
N ASP A 5 -13.37 -26.48 -17.15
CA ASP A 5 -12.91 -26.11 -18.49
C ASP A 5 -11.72 -25.14 -18.50
N MET A 6 -11.20 -24.69 -17.35
CA MET A 6 -10.11 -23.70 -17.28
C MET A 6 -8.72 -24.34 -17.34
N ILE A 7 -8.56 -25.52 -16.74
CA ILE A 7 -7.30 -26.26 -16.66
C ILE A 7 -7.40 -27.47 -17.58
N LYS A 8 -6.32 -27.80 -18.30
CA LYS A 8 -6.32 -28.97 -19.17
C LYS A 8 -6.61 -30.24 -18.35
N PRO A 9 -7.46 -31.16 -18.84
CA PRO A 9 -7.99 -32.27 -18.04
C PRO A 9 -6.92 -33.13 -17.35
N GLU A 10 -5.76 -33.31 -17.98
CA GLU A 10 -4.65 -34.11 -17.46
C GLU A 10 -4.00 -33.57 -16.17
N TYR A 11 -4.23 -32.29 -15.84
CA TYR A 11 -3.74 -31.68 -14.60
C TYR A 11 -4.81 -31.57 -13.51
N VAL A 12 -6.08 -31.84 -13.82
CA VAL A 12 -7.19 -31.65 -12.87
C VAL A 12 -7.18 -32.77 -11.83
N ILE A 13 -7.31 -32.40 -10.55
CA ILE A 13 -7.44 -33.35 -9.44
C ILE A 13 -8.94 -33.48 -9.11
N THR A 14 -9.52 -34.65 -9.38
CA THR A 14 -10.96 -34.93 -9.18
C THR A 14 -11.31 -35.28 -7.73
N ASP A 15 -10.40 -35.96 -7.02
CA ASP A 15 -10.66 -36.53 -5.68
C ASP A 15 -9.87 -35.80 -4.58
N HIS A 16 -9.94 -34.46 -4.56
CA HIS A 16 -9.27 -33.69 -3.51
C HIS A 16 -10.10 -33.66 -2.22
N GLU A 17 -9.65 -34.39 -1.20
CA GLU A 17 -10.12 -34.20 0.17
C GLU A 17 -9.37 -33.06 0.86
N ARG A 18 -10.12 -32.12 1.44
CA ARG A 18 -9.54 -30.93 2.07
C ARG A 18 -9.03 -31.26 3.46
N VAL A 19 -7.77 -31.64 3.58
CA VAL A 19 -7.12 -31.77 4.88
C VAL A 19 -6.72 -30.38 5.40
N LEU A 20 -7.38 -29.93 6.46
CA LEU A 20 -6.94 -28.76 7.22
C LEU A 20 -5.81 -29.22 8.14
N SER A 21 -4.56 -28.94 7.76
CA SER A 21 -3.45 -29.05 8.72
C SER A 21 -3.57 -27.91 9.73
N LEU A 22 -3.60 -28.27 11.02
CA LEU A 22 -3.62 -27.36 12.15
C LEU A 22 -2.21 -27.03 12.65
N ASP A 23 -1.18 -27.59 12.00
CA ASP A 23 0.22 -27.27 12.30
C ASP A 23 0.45 -25.78 12.06
N CYS A 24 1.23 -25.11 12.91
CA CYS A 24 1.45 -23.66 12.86
C CYS A 24 0.17 -22.79 12.81
N VAL A 25 -0.95 -23.27 13.35
CA VAL A 25 -2.15 -22.47 13.70
C VAL A 25 -2.18 -22.31 15.21
N SER A 26 -2.52 -21.12 15.72
CA SER A 26 -2.55 -20.90 17.18
C SER A 26 -3.65 -21.75 17.83
N ASP A 27 -3.45 -22.22 19.06
CA ASP A 27 -4.47 -23.04 19.74
C ASP A 27 -5.79 -22.29 19.92
N LYS A 28 -5.75 -20.97 20.12
CA LYS A 28 -6.94 -20.11 20.10
C LYS A 28 -7.70 -20.18 18.78
N ASP A 29 -6.97 -20.21 17.66
CA ASP A 29 -7.55 -20.31 16.33
C ASP A 29 -8.03 -21.75 16.06
N LYS A 30 -7.36 -22.78 16.60
CA LYS A 30 -7.83 -24.19 16.55
C LYS A 30 -9.18 -24.36 17.26
N VAL A 31 -9.33 -23.81 18.47
CA VAL A 31 -10.59 -23.85 19.24
C VAL A 31 -11.75 -23.17 18.48
N GLN A 32 -11.48 -22.07 17.76
CA GLN A 32 -12.49 -21.43 16.90
C GLN A 32 -12.93 -22.27 15.70
N LEU A 33 -12.12 -23.26 15.29
CA LEU A 33 -12.48 -24.24 14.26
C LEU A 33 -13.29 -25.40 14.85
N ASP A 34 -12.92 -25.89 16.04
CA ASP A 34 -13.59 -27.02 16.73
C ASP A 34 -15.00 -26.69 17.23
N GLU A 35 -15.27 -25.45 17.66
CA GLU A 35 -16.64 -24.99 18.02
C GLU A 35 -17.63 -24.96 16.82
N THR A 36 -17.22 -25.47 15.64
CA THR A 36 -18.06 -25.56 14.44
C THR A 36 -18.22 -26.99 13.88
N GLU A 37 -17.75 -28.00 14.60
CA GLU A 37 -18.04 -29.42 14.34
C GLU A 37 -19.25 -29.86 15.19
N PRO A 38 -20.20 -30.65 14.67
CA PRO A 38 -21.33 -31.11 15.48
C PRO A 38 -20.83 -32.16 16.46
N SER A 39 -21.02 -31.93 17.77
CA SER A 39 -20.92 -33.01 18.75
C SER A 39 -22.02 -34.03 18.45
N GLU A 40 -21.64 -35.20 17.96
CA GLU A 40 -22.49 -36.38 18.01
C GLU A 40 -22.78 -36.69 19.49
N GLY A 41 -24.07 -36.71 19.86
CA GLY A 41 -24.51 -37.21 21.17
C GLY A 41 -25.25 -36.21 22.04
N ALA A 42 -26.51 -35.94 21.72
CA ALA A 42 -27.53 -35.65 22.74
C ALA A 42 -28.91 -36.07 22.21
N ALA A 43 -29.32 -37.27 22.63
CA ALA A 43 -30.62 -37.82 22.36
C ALA A 43 -31.74 -36.97 23.01
N ALA A 44 -32.83 -36.85 22.26
CA ALA A 44 -34.22 -36.67 22.68
C ALA A 44 -34.49 -36.06 24.07
N LYS A 45 -35.08 -34.86 24.06
CA LYS A 45 -36.28 -34.55 24.86
C LYS A 45 -37.14 -33.53 24.13
N GLN A 46 -38.26 -34.01 23.62
CA GLN A 46 -39.42 -33.18 23.28
C GLN A 46 -39.96 -32.59 24.57
N GLU A 47 -40.25 -31.29 24.59
CA GLU A 47 -41.49 -30.79 25.17
C GLU A 47 -41.85 -29.42 24.60
N SER A 48 -43.16 -29.27 24.44
CA SER A 48 -43.93 -28.32 23.66
C SER A 48 -43.98 -26.91 24.23
N SER A 49 -43.99 -25.90 23.35
CA SER A 49 -45.08 -24.91 23.32
C SER A 49 -44.95 -23.98 22.10
N GLU A 50 -45.99 -23.97 21.29
CA GLU A 50 -46.22 -23.10 20.14
C GLU A 50 -46.32 -21.62 20.55
N LYS A 51 -45.74 -20.72 19.73
CA LYS A 51 -46.48 -19.59 19.13
C LYS A 51 -45.66 -18.82 18.09
N ASP A 52 -46.37 -18.54 17.00
CA ASP A 52 -46.22 -17.47 16.00
C ASP A 52 -45.12 -17.56 14.93
N GLN A 53 -45.52 -18.21 13.83
CA GLN A 53 -44.93 -18.08 12.50
C GLN A 53 -45.37 -16.77 11.82
N LYS A 54 -44.41 -15.98 11.34
CA LYS A 54 -44.54 -15.24 10.08
C LYS A 54 -43.19 -15.16 9.35
N GLY A 55 -43.04 -16.12 8.42
CA GLY A 55 -42.30 -16.08 7.16
C GLY A 55 -41.00 -15.27 7.05
N SER A 56 -39.87 -15.94 7.23
CA SER A 56 -38.65 -15.68 6.45
C SER A 56 -38.14 -17.02 5.92
N LYS A 57 -38.15 -17.19 4.59
CA LYS A 57 -37.50 -18.31 3.92
C LYS A 57 -36.00 -18.16 4.10
N ASN A 58 -35.50 -18.78 5.17
CA ASN A 58 -34.08 -18.86 5.49
C ASN A 58 -33.54 -20.11 4.78
N ASP A 59 -32.93 -19.93 3.60
CA ASP A 59 -32.11 -20.97 2.99
C ASP A 59 -30.91 -21.22 3.89
N GLY A 60 -31.02 -22.30 4.68
CA GLY A 60 -30.02 -22.76 5.63
C GLY A 60 -28.72 -23.15 4.94
N LYS A 61 -27.78 -22.20 4.84
CA LYS A 61 -26.35 -22.48 4.70
C LYS A 61 -25.63 -21.91 5.92
N TRP A 62 -25.52 -22.72 6.97
CA TRP A 62 -24.67 -22.46 8.12
C TRP A 62 -23.23 -22.17 7.64
N LYS A 63 -22.77 -20.94 7.86
CA LYS A 63 -21.41 -20.52 7.49
C LYS A 63 -20.47 -20.95 8.60
N LYS A 64 -19.65 -22.00 8.40
CA LYS A 64 -18.47 -22.29 9.24
C LYS A 64 -17.71 -20.97 9.49
N LYS A 65 -17.46 -20.60 10.75
CA LYS A 65 -16.71 -19.38 11.11
C LYS A 65 -15.29 -19.53 10.60
N LYS A 66 -15.00 -18.89 9.46
CA LYS A 66 -13.66 -18.91 8.85
C LYS A 66 -12.73 -17.98 9.65
N LEU A 67 -11.64 -18.51 10.20
CA LEU A 67 -10.56 -17.74 10.86
C LEU A 67 -10.11 -16.53 10.03
N LYS A 68 -9.85 -15.41 10.70
CA LYS A 68 -9.32 -14.15 10.13
C LYS A 68 -8.27 -13.59 11.08
N GLY A 69 -7.07 -13.31 10.59
CA GLY A 69 -6.10 -12.53 11.35
C GLY A 69 -6.37 -11.03 11.20
N GLN A 70 -7.19 -10.42 12.07
CA GLN A 70 -7.16 -8.95 12.22
C GLN A 70 -5.84 -8.52 12.88
N ASN A 71 -5.31 -7.35 12.49
CA ASN A 71 -3.98 -6.85 12.88
C ASN A 71 -3.73 -6.73 14.40
N LYS A 72 -4.75 -6.75 15.26
CA LYS A 72 -4.61 -6.37 16.67
C LYS A 72 -4.06 -7.48 17.59
N HIS A 73 -4.09 -8.76 17.19
CA HIS A 73 -3.73 -9.89 18.08
C HIS A 73 -3.02 -11.07 17.40
N ARG A 74 -2.15 -10.82 16.42
CA ARG A 74 -1.35 -11.93 15.87
C ARG A 74 -0.18 -12.25 16.79
N ALA A 75 0.02 -13.52 17.08
CA ALA A 75 1.28 -14.00 17.63
C ALA A 75 2.40 -13.48 16.73
N THR A 76 3.27 -12.66 17.30
CA THR A 76 4.52 -12.25 16.67
C THR A 76 5.58 -13.09 17.31
N PHE A 77 6.32 -13.84 16.51
CA PHE A 77 7.51 -14.53 17.00
C PHE A 77 8.41 -13.49 17.68
N ARG A 78 8.76 -13.73 18.93
CA ARG A 78 9.65 -12.88 19.72
C ARG A 78 10.65 -13.79 20.40
N VAL A 79 11.92 -13.57 20.08
CA VAL A 79 13.01 -14.14 20.85
C VAL A 79 13.02 -13.41 22.20
N PRO A 80 13.13 -14.11 23.34
CA PRO A 80 13.29 -13.48 24.65
C PRO A 80 14.47 -12.50 24.66
N ASP A 81 14.35 -11.37 25.36
CA ASP A 81 15.40 -10.34 25.38
C ASP A 81 16.71 -10.90 25.98
N GLU A 82 16.60 -11.84 26.92
CA GLU A 82 17.73 -12.52 27.60
C GLU A 82 18.55 -13.41 26.66
N LYS A 83 18.01 -13.72 25.47
CA LYS A 83 18.71 -14.50 24.43
C LYS A 83 19.23 -13.62 23.29
N GLN A 84 19.09 -12.31 23.40
CA GLN A 84 19.51 -11.35 22.38
C GLN A 84 20.71 -10.53 22.86
N LEU A 85 21.57 -10.13 21.92
CA LEU A 85 22.68 -9.22 22.21
C LEU A 85 22.20 -7.80 22.44
N CYS A 86 22.86 -7.11 23.36
CA CYS A 86 22.66 -5.68 23.55
C CYS A 86 23.00 -4.94 22.25
N SER A 87 22.20 -3.96 21.85
CA SER A 87 22.42 -3.22 20.59
C SER A 87 23.79 -2.54 20.51
N LYS A 88 24.39 -2.16 21.66
CA LYS A 88 25.75 -1.61 21.69
C LYS A 88 26.82 -2.68 21.40
N VAL A 89 26.66 -3.88 21.94
CA VAL A 89 27.55 -5.03 21.67
C VAL A 89 27.42 -5.42 20.21
N LEU A 90 26.19 -5.51 19.71
CA LEU A 90 25.92 -5.79 18.32
C LEU A 90 26.59 -4.78 17.38
N TYR A 91 26.54 -3.48 17.72
CA TYR A 91 27.15 -2.43 16.91
C TYR A 91 28.68 -2.45 16.97
N LYS A 92 29.27 -2.68 18.16
CA LYS A 92 30.73 -2.73 18.33
C LYS A 92 31.33 -4.03 17.81
N GLY A 93 30.59 -5.13 17.85
CA GLY A 93 31.08 -6.47 17.50
C GLY A 93 31.93 -7.13 18.59
N GLU A 94 32.02 -6.52 19.78
CA GLU A 94 32.87 -6.95 20.90
C GLU A 94 32.18 -6.70 22.26
N ASP A 95 32.66 -7.37 23.30
CA ASP A 95 32.16 -7.26 24.67
C ASP A 95 32.31 -5.83 25.21
N LEU A 96 31.34 -5.35 26.00
CA LEU A 96 31.40 -4.00 26.58
C LEU A 96 32.34 -3.94 27.78
N THR A 97 33.56 -3.43 27.58
CA THR A 97 34.55 -3.22 28.64
C THR A 97 34.12 -2.22 29.72
N GLU A 98 33.36 -1.18 29.35
CA GLU A 98 32.85 -0.13 30.25
C GLU A 98 31.44 -0.42 30.81
N GLY A 99 30.86 -1.59 30.48
CA GLY A 99 29.49 -1.94 30.83
C GLY A 99 28.42 -1.19 30.02
N CYS A 100 27.15 -1.52 30.27
CA CYS A 100 26.01 -0.93 29.55
C CYS A 100 25.44 0.29 30.29
N ASN A 101 25.30 1.42 29.58
CA ASN A 101 24.74 2.66 30.13
C ASN A 101 23.30 2.49 30.66
N ASN A 102 22.59 1.46 30.20
CA ASN A 102 21.27 1.13 30.72
C ASN A 102 21.40 0.10 31.85
N LYS A 103 21.29 0.57 33.10
CA LYS A 103 21.33 -0.28 34.30
C LYS A 103 20.20 -1.31 34.38
N ARG A 104 19.15 -1.20 33.55
CA ARG A 104 18.04 -2.16 33.44
C ARG A 104 18.09 -3.00 32.16
N CYS A 105 19.24 -3.04 31.48
CA CYS A 105 19.41 -3.82 30.25
C CYS A 105 19.29 -5.32 30.55
N ARG A 106 18.37 -6.02 29.87
CA ARG A 106 18.15 -7.47 30.00
C ARG A 106 18.87 -8.30 28.94
N TYR A 107 19.51 -7.63 27.99
CA TYR A 107 20.21 -8.25 26.88
C TYR A 107 21.60 -8.77 27.30
N LEU A 108 22.12 -9.73 26.55
CA LEU A 108 23.47 -10.27 26.73
C LEU A 108 24.53 -9.22 26.38
N HIS A 109 25.56 -9.15 27.22
CA HIS A 109 26.70 -8.24 27.05
C HIS A 109 28.02 -8.94 26.65
N SER A 110 28.02 -10.28 26.59
CA SER A 110 29.15 -11.06 26.10
C SER A 110 28.80 -11.82 24.82
N VAL A 111 29.65 -11.68 23.81
CA VAL A 111 29.62 -12.41 22.53
C VAL A 111 29.80 -13.91 22.78
N LYS A 112 30.69 -14.30 23.69
CA LYS A 112 30.92 -15.71 24.04
C LYS A 112 29.68 -16.37 24.63
N ASP A 113 28.96 -15.67 25.50
CA ASP A 113 27.72 -16.20 26.08
C ASP A 113 26.58 -16.21 25.07
N TYR A 114 26.53 -15.24 24.17
CA TYR A 114 25.57 -15.25 23.07
C TYR A 114 25.80 -16.43 22.11
N LEU A 115 27.04 -16.73 21.74
CA LEU A 115 27.36 -17.86 20.86
C LEU A 115 26.91 -19.21 21.42
N LYS A 116 26.88 -19.38 22.75
CA LYS A 116 26.37 -20.60 23.41
C LYS A 116 24.86 -20.77 23.26
N VAL A 117 24.11 -19.67 23.19
CA VAL A 117 22.63 -19.68 23.07
C VAL A 117 22.14 -19.43 21.65
N LYS A 118 23.02 -19.02 20.74
CA LYS A 118 22.72 -18.74 19.34
C LYS A 118 22.31 -20.02 18.64
N GLU A 119 21.21 -19.96 17.90
CA GLU A 119 20.80 -21.05 17.02
C GLU A 119 21.81 -21.25 15.88
N PRO A 120 21.90 -22.47 15.32
CA PRO A 120 22.71 -22.72 14.14
C PRO A 120 22.36 -21.79 12.98
N ASP A 121 23.38 -21.49 12.17
CA ASP A 121 23.19 -20.71 10.96
C ASP A 121 22.34 -21.47 9.94
N ILE A 122 21.54 -20.69 9.20
CA ILE A 122 20.54 -21.19 8.25
C ILE A 122 21.20 -21.67 6.95
N GLY A 123 22.34 -21.09 6.60
CA GLY A 123 23.08 -21.40 5.39
C GLY A 123 24.53 -20.97 5.47
N ASP A 124 25.27 -21.24 4.40
CA ASP A 124 26.72 -21.08 4.27
C ASP A 124 27.15 -19.71 3.71
N SER A 125 26.21 -18.90 3.22
CA SER A 125 26.53 -17.66 2.51
C SER A 125 25.62 -16.50 2.91
N CYS A 126 26.21 -15.44 3.45
CA CYS A 126 25.51 -14.22 3.84
C CYS A 126 25.37 -13.23 2.68
N TYR A 127 24.15 -13.05 2.17
CA TYR A 127 23.84 -12.07 1.12
C TYR A 127 24.30 -10.64 1.48
N VAL A 128 24.05 -10.20 2.71
CA VAL A 128 24.38 -8.84 3.16
C VAL A 128 25.89 -8.62 3.17
N PHE A 129 26.65 -9.59 3.66
CA PHE A 129 28.12 -9.55 3.65
C PHE A 129 28.67 -9.53 2.23
N ASN A 130 28.17 -10.41 1.36
CA ASN A 130 28.63 -10.50 -0.02
C ASN A 130 28.32 -9.25 -0.83
N THR A 131 27.22 -8.56 -0.51
CA THR A 131 26.81 -7.33 -1.21
C THR A 131 27.53 -6.09 -0.67
N LYS A 132 27.72 -5.99 0.65
CA LYS A 132 28.21 -4.76 1.31
C LYS A 132 29.65 -4.80 1.76
N GLY A 133 30.31 -5.95 1.64
CA GLY A 133 31.63 -6.21 2.20
C GLY A 133 31.67 -6.36 3.73
N LYS A 134 30.64 -5.91 4.46
CA LYS A 134 30.51 -6.09 5.91
C LYS A 134 29.05 -6.31 6.31
N CYS A 135 28.80 -7.32 7.14
CA CYS A 135 27.47 -7.55 7.69
C CYS A 135 27.25 -6.70 8.95
N PRO A 136 26.28 -5.78 8.99
CA PRO A 136 26.04 -4.95 10.18
C PRO A 136 25.50 -5.74 11.38
N TRP A 137 25.06 -6.99 11.17
CA TRP A 137 24.56 -7.86 12.23
C TRP A 137 25.64 -8.75 12.84
N GLY A 138 26.84 -8.82 12.23
CA GLY A 138 28.00 -9.54 12.75
C GLY A 138 27.64 -10.93 13.29
N VAL A 139 28.00 -11.20 14.54
CA VAL A 139 27.73 -12.47 15.23
C VAL A 139 26.24 -12.83 15.36
N ALA A 140 25.35 -11.84 15.37
CA ALA A 140 23.90 -12.09 15.44
C ALA A 140 23.28 -12.49 14.09
N CYS A 141 24.02 -12.37 13.00
CA CYS A 141 23.60 -12.83 11.68
C CYS A 141 23.31 -14.34 11.71
N ARG A 142 22.26 -14.79 11.01
CA ARG A 142 21.94 -16.21 10.81
C ARG A 142 22.71 -16.88 9.67
N PHE A 143 23.75 -16.21 9.22
CA PHE A 143 24.74 -16.65 8.23
C PHE A 143 26.14 -16.19 8.67
N ALA A 144 26.37 -16.09 9.98
CA ALA A 144 27.56 -15.46 10.53
C ALA A 144 28.83 -16.27 10.23
N THR A 145 28.79 -17.61 10.23
CA THR A 145 29.94 -18.47 9.93
C THR A 145 30.63 -18.12 8.61
N SER A 146 29.92 -17.55 7.64
CA SER A 146 30.49 -17.12 6.36
C SER A 146 31.32 -15.83 6.44
N HIS A 147 31.31 -15.13 7.58
CA HIS A 147 31.90 -13.81 7.76
C HIS A 147 32.34 -13.51 9.20
N LEU A 148 32.67 -14.55 9.97
CA LEU A 148 33.33 -14.44 11.26
C LEU A 148 34.74 -15.04 11.18
N ASP A 149 35.68 -14.49 11.94
CA ASP A 149 37.01 -15.08 12.15
C ASP A 149 37.00 -16.18 13.23
N GLU A 150 38.16 -16.78 13.50
CA GLU A 150 38.32 -17.84 14.51
C GLU A 150 37.95 -17.38 15.93
N ASP A 151 38.06 -16.08 16.20
CA ASP A 151 37.74 -15.44 17.48
C ASP A 151 36.27 -15.00 17.57
N GLY A 152 35.50 -15.14 16.48
CA GLY A 152 34.09 -14.76 16.39
C GLY A 152 33.85 -13.28 16.08
N ASN A 153 34.87 -12.54 15.64
CA ASN A 153 34.75 -11.16 15.19
C ASN A 153 34.29 -11.09 13.74
N ASN A 154 33.63 -9.99 13.40
CA ASN A 154 33.07 -9.77 12.07
C ASN A 154 34.14 -9.39 11.05
N ILE A 155 34.36 -10.24 10.04
CA ILE A 155 35.29 -9.98 8.95
C ILE A 155 34.72 -8.91 8.01
N GLU A 156 35.61 -8.13 7.40
CA GLU A 156 35.29 -7.13 6.40
C GLU A 156 36.05 -7.41 5.10
N LYS A 157 35.39 -7.23 3.96
CA LYS A 157 35.99 -7.23 2.62
C LYS A 157 36.14 -5.77 2.17
N PRO A 158 37.32 -5.13 2.37
CA PRO A 158 37.47 -3.69 2.21
C PRO A 158 37.18 -3.22 0.78
N GLU A 159 37.56 -4.00 -0.22
CA GLU A 159 37.33 -3.69 -1.64
C GLU A 159 35.84 -3.64 -1.96
N VAL A 160 35.09 -4.66 -1.57
CA VAL A 160 33.63 -4.72 -1.76
C VAL A 160 32.92 -3.62 -0.96
N ALA A 161 33.38 -3.36 0.27
CA ALA A 161 32.81 -2.28 1.10
C ALA A 161 33.05 -0.89 0.48
N ALA A 162 34.24 -0.65 -0.06
CA ALA A 162 34.58 0.59 -0.75
C ALA A 162 33.78 0.76 -2.04
N GLU A 163 33.61 -0.31 -2.82
CA GLU A 163 32.77 -0.31 -4.02
C GLU A 163 31.30 -0.03 -3.69
N PHE A 164 30.74 -0.72 -2.69
CA PHE A 164 29.36 -0.51 -2.23
C PHE A 164 29.12 0.92 -1.71
N GLN A 165 30.10 1.52 -1.04
CA GLN A 165 30.01 2.90 -0.57
C GLN A 165 30.06 3.91 -1.73
N LYS A 166 30.85 3.61 -2.77
CA LYS A 166 31.00 4.47 -3.95
C LYS A 166 29.80 4.37 -4.90
N ASP A 167 29.25 3.18 -5.09
CA ASP A 167 28.12 2.95 -5.98
C ASP A 167 26.79 3.28 -5.32
N LYS A 168 26.26 4.47 -5.65
CA LYS A 168 24.95 4.92 -5.18
C LYS A 168 23.80 4.03 -5.66
N SER A 169 23.96 3.28 -6.76
CA SER A 169 22.90 2.43 -7.33
C SER A 169 22.56 1.21 -6.45
N LEU A 170 23.43 0.87 -5.51
CA LEU A 170 23.26 -0.25 -4.57
C LEU A 170 22.65 0.17 -3.23
N GLN A 171 22.35 1.46 -3.04
CA GLN A 171 22.02 2.01 -1.73
C GLN A 171 20.52 2.03 -1.44
N SER A 172 20.19 1.77 -0.17
CA SER A 172 18.88 2.08 0.39
C SER A 172 18.87 3.50 0.95
N LEU A 173 17.90 4.30 0.53
CA LEU A 173 17.77 5.72 0.87
C LEU A 173 16.62 5.94 1.88
N ASN A 174 16.41 7.20 2.26
CA ASN A 174 15.40 7.64 3.24
C ASN A 174 15.58 7.02 4.63
N ARG A 175 16.83 6.88 5.09
CA ARG A 175 17.14 6.61 6.49
C ARG A 175 17.07 7.90 7.27
N ILE A 176 16.00 8.07 8.06
CA ILE A 176 15.77 9.30 8.81
C ILE A 176 16.73 9.39 10.00
N PRO A 177 17.43 10.53 10.19
CA PRO A 177 18.25 10.76 11.38
C PRO A 177 17.44 10.62 12.67
N PHE A 178 18.07 10.06 13.70
CA PHE A 178 17.40 9.81 14.98
C PHE A 178 16.92 11.10 15.65
N GLU A 179 17.69 12.18 15.50
CA GLU A 179 17.40 13.51 16.03
C GLU A 179 16.07 14.03 15.51
N LYS A 180 15.82 13.92 14.20
CA LYS A 180 14.58 14.35 13.55
C LYS A 180 13.36 13.56 14.05
N ILE A 181 13.52 12.25 14.24
CA ILE A 181 12.47 11.41 14.83
C ILE A 181 12.18 11.84 16.28
N VAL A 182 13.21 12.20 17.05
CA VAL A 182 13.06 12.72 18.41
C VAL A 182 12.37 14.10 18.42
N GLU A 183 12.69 14.99 17.47
CA GLU A 183 12.01 16.28 17.31
C GLU A 183 10.50 16.08 17.08
N LEU A 184 10.10 15.16 16.21
CA LEU A 184 8.69 14.83 15.98
C LEU A 184 8.01 14.30 17.25
N ARG A 185 8.64 13.33 17.94
CA ARG A 185 8.11 12.75 19.19
C ARG A 185 7.94 13.79 20.30
N LYS A 186 8.89 14.73 20.41
CA LYS A 186 8.85 15.84 21.37
C LYS A 186 8.01 17.03 20.90
N ARG A 187 7.40 16.96 19.71
CA ARG A 187 6.63 18.05 19.08
C ARG A 187 7.43 19.35 18.92
N LYS A 188 8.73 19.21 18.65
CA LYS A 188 9.68 20.31 18.44
C LYS A 188 10.08 20.51 16.98
N TYR A 189 9.65 19.63 16.08
CA TYR A 189 9.89 19.79 14.65
C TYR A 189 9.20 21.06 14.15
N ASP A 190 9.90 21.86 13.33
CA ASP A 190 9.38 23.12 12.84
C ASP A 190 8.35 22.91 11.71
N PHE A 191 7.13 23.38 11.93
CA PHE A 191 6.03 23.37 10.96
C PHE A 191 5.51 24.79 10.70
N SER A 192 6.35 25.80 10.87
CA SER A 192 6.07 27.21 10.55
C SER A 192 5.53 27.36 9.13
N LYS A 193 6.24 26.84 8.12
CA LYS A 193 5.82 26.84 6.70
C LYS A 193 4.41 26.27 6.51
N THR A 194 4.12 25.08 7.06
CA THR A 194 2.76 24.51 7.00
C THR A 194 1.74 25.42 7.68
N SER A 195 2.07 25.98 8.83
CA SER A 195 1.12 26.80 9.61
C SER A 195 0.75 28.09 8.86
N GLU A 196 1.74 28.74 8.23
CA GLU A 196 1.53 29.92 7.37
C GLU A 196 0.64 29.59 6.17
N VAL A 197 0.94 28.50 5.45
CA VAL A 197 0.14 28.07 4.29
C VAL A 197 -1.29 27.75 4.69
N ILE A 198 -1.50 26.95 5.75
CA ILE A 198 -2.85 26.60 6.21
C ILE A 198 -3.64 27.85 6.61
N ASN A 199 -3.03 28.78 7.35
CA ASN A 199 -3.68 30.02 7.75
C ASN A 199 -4.06 30.90 6.54
N ALA A 200 -3.22 30.94 5.50
CA ALA A 200 -3.51 31.66 4.27
C ALA A 200 -4.68 31.03 3.51
N VAL A 201 -4.68 29.69 3.37
CA VAL A 201 -5.77 28.95 2.69
C VAL A 201 -7.08 29.07 3.48
N ASP A 202 -7.04 29.00 4.82
CA ASP A 202 -8.23 29.19 5.68
C ASP A 202 -8.89 30.55 5.43
N LYS A 203 -8.10 31.62 5.28
CA LYS A 203 -8.63 32.96 4.97
C LYS A 203 -9.31 33.01 3.60
N VAL A 204 -8.79 32.30 2.60
CA VAL A 204 -9.41 32.22 1.27
C VAL A 204 -10.75 31.49 1.36
N PHE A 205 -10.78 30.31 2.00
CA PHE A 205 -12.01 29.53 2.13
C PHE A 205 -13.09 30.22 2.97
N LYS A 206 -12.71 30.96 4.02
CA LYS A 206 -13.67 31.78 4.79
C LYS A 206 -14.32 32.86 3.93
N ARG A 207 -13.54 33.56 3.09
CA ARG A 207 -14.06 34.59 2.17
C ARG A 207 -14.95 34.00 1.07
N GLU A 208 -14.67 32.79 0.59
CA GLU A 208 -15.56 32.09 -0.35
C GLU A 208 -16.92 31.78 0.29
N ASN A 209 -16.93 31.35 1.56
CA ASN A 209 -18.17 31.07 2.28
C ASN A 209 -19.00 32.33 2.57
N GLU A 210 -18.35 33.44 2.93
CA GLU A 210 -19.04 34.72 3.18
C GLU A 210 -19.68 35.31 1.90
N LYS A 211 -19.21 34.91 0.70
CA LYS A 211 -19.74 35.38 -0.58
C LYS A 211 -20.88 34.52 -1.15
N ASN A 212 -21.03 33.28 -0.69
CA ASN A 212 -22.08 32.34 -1.09
C ASN A 212 -22.90 31.87 0.14
N PRO A 213 -23.76 32.73 0.73
CA PRO A 213 -24.61 32.32 1.85
C PRO A 213 -25.72 31.34 1.44
N GLU A 214 -26.07 31.23 0.15
CA GLU A 214 -27.16 30.37 -0.36
C GLU A 214 -26.84 28.86 -0.32
N ASP A 215 -25.55 28.46 -0.26
CA ASP A 215 -25.14 27.05 -0.23
C ASP A 215 -25.33 26.40 1.16
N GLU A 216 -25.42 27.18 2.24
CA GLU A 216 -25.61 26.65 3.60
C GLU A 216 -27.08 26.24 3.87
N GLU A 217 -28.06 26.90 3.26
CA GLU A 217 -29.48 26.53 3.38
C GLU A 217 -29.80 25.24 2.60
N GLU A 218 -29.14 25.00 1.46
CA GLU A 218 -29.32 23.76 0.69
C GLU A 218 -28.70 22.52 1.38
N GLU A 219 -27.56 22.64 2.07
CA GLU A 219 -26.98 21.55 2.86
C GLU A 219 -27.74 21.27 4.16
N ALA A 220 -28.35 22.29 4.78
CA ALA A 220 -29.19 22.13 5.96
C ALA A 220 -30.53 21.46 5.62
N CYS A 221 -31.14 21.82 4.49
CA CYS A 221 -32.42 21.27 4.02
C CYS A 221 -32.28 19.81 3.54
N LYS A 222 -31.14 19.43 2.94
CA LYS A 222 -30.86 18.03 2.56
C LYS A 222 -30.62 17.09 3.75
N ARG A 223 -30.24 17.61 4.93
CA ARG A 223 -30.15 16.79 6.16
C ARG A 223 -31.50 16.48 6.79
N SER A 224 -32.55 17.25 6.46
CA SER A 224 -33.89 17.08 7.04
C SER A 224 -34.80 16.19 6.19
N ALA A 225 -34.44 15.91 4.94
CA ALA A 225 -35.27 15.16 3.98
C ALA A 225 -35.01 13.64 3.95
N ASP A 226 -34.04 13.13 4.72
CA ASP A 226 -33.72 11.68 4.77
C ASP A 226 -34.61 10.88 5.76
N ASP A 227 -35.61 11.50 6.38
CA ASP A 227 -36.64 10.86 7.21
C ASP A 227 -38.05 11.22 6.73
N CYS A 228 -38.55 10.60 5.64
CA CYS A 228 -39.98 10.34 5.39
C CYS A 228 -40.19 9.47 4.13
N PRO A 229 -41.23 8.60 4.09
CA PRO A 229 -41.48 7.68 2.97
C PRO A 229 -42.34 8.30 1.85
N ASP A 230 -42.03 7.90 0.61
CA ASP A 230 -42.75 8.03 -0.68
C ASP A 230 -43.90 9.03 -0.84
N GLY A 231 -43.79 9.88 -1.87
CA GLY A 231 -44.95 10.57 -2.47
C GLY A 231 -44.63 11.76 -3.37
N ASP A 232 -44.82 11.55 -4.68
CA ASP A 232 -45.11 12.52 -5.75
C ASP A 232 -44.14 13.66 -6.11
N LEU A 233 -43.60 13.54 -7.33
CA LEU A 233 -42.95 14.59 -8.12
C LEU A 233 -43.94 15.69 -8.53
N PRO A 234 -43.45 16.94 -8.68
CA PRO A 234 -43.88 17.74 -9.81
C PRO A 234 -42.71 18.13 -10.72
N ASN A 235 -42.98 17.86 -11.99
CA ASN A 235 -42.22 18.16 -13.18
C ASN A 235 -41.86 19.65 -13.29
N LYS A 236 -40.57 20.00 -13.37
CA LYS A 236 -40.13 21.32 -13.88
C LYS A 236 -39.01 21.16 -14.91
N LYS A 237 -39.30 21.74 -16.07
CA LYS A 237 -38.60 21.68 -17.34
C LYS A 237 -37.11 22.05 -17.24
N LEU A 238 -36.31 21.24 -17.93
CA LEU A 238 -34.96 21.58 -18.39
C LEU A 238 -34.97 22.92 -19.12
N LYS A 239 -34.08 23.82 -18.73
CA LYS A 239 -33.53 24.84 -19.62
C LYS A 239 -32.03 24.60 -19.70
N ASP A 240 -31.61 24.16 -20.87
CA ASP A 240 -30.24 24.24 -21.33
C ASP A 240 -29.86 25.71 -21.46
N GLU A 241 -28.92 26.19 -20.65
CA GLU A 241 -28.09 27.33 -21.04
C GLU A 241 -26.62 27.02 -20.71
N CYS A 242 -25.91 26.68 -21.78
CA CYS A 242 -24.47 26.68 -21.88
C CYS A 242 -23.96 28.12 -21.69
N GLY A 243 -23.28 28.38 -20.58
CA GLY A 243 -22.64 29.67 -20.30
C GLY A 243 -21.33 29.47 -19.57
N SER A 244 -20.24 29.33 -20.33
CA SER A 244 -18.87 29.40 -19.84
C SER A 244 -18.61 30.78 -19.20
N ALA A 245 -18.27 30.83 -17.91
CA ALA A 245 -17.80 32.06 -17.26
C ALA A 245 -16.41 31.83 -16.65
N ILE A 246 -15.39 32.25 -17.40
CA ILE A 246 -14.05 32.55 -16.92
C ILE A 246 -14.05 34.03 -16.52
N PRO A 247 -13.53 34.46 -15.36
CA PRO A 247 -13.06 35.82 -15.22
C PRO A 247 -11.64 35.90 -15.81
N ALA A 248 -11.53 36.37 -17.05
CA ALA A 248 -10.27 36.79 -17.64
C ALA A 248 -9.83 38.15 -17.07
N PRO A 249 -8.53 38.48 -17.09
CA PRO A 249 -7.97 39.61 -16.36
C PRO A 249 -8.22 40.93 -17.08
N LEU A 250 -8.59 41.95 -16.31
CA LEU A 250 -8.77 43.32 -16.76
C LEU A 250 -7.44 43.91 -17.27
N SER A 251 -7.34 44.09 -18.58
CA SER A 251 -6.50 45.11 -19.22
C SER A 251 -7.43 46.14 -19.86
N SER A 252 -7.21 47.40 -19.52
CA SER A 252 -7.99 48.57 -19.92
C SER A 252 -7.90 48.90 -21.41
N SER A 253 -9.04 49.18 -22.04
CA SER A 253 -9.15 50.17 -23.12
C SER A 253 -10.46 50.95 -22.99
N ASN A 254 -10.34 52.28 -23.08
CA ASN A 254 -11.27 53.33 -22.68
C ASN A 254 -12.68 53.29 -23.31
N GLY A 255 -13.67 53.82 -22.56
CA GLY A 255 -14.99 54.19 -23.07
C GLY A 255 -16.05 54.41 -21.97
N ASP A 256 -15.97 55.56 -21.30
CA ASP A 256 -17.00 56.36 -20.59
C ASP A 256 -18.08 55.77 -19.64
N ASN A 257 -18.10 56.41 -18.46
CA ASN A 257 -19.22 56.74 -17.56
C ASN A 257 -19.97 55.62 -16.82
N ASP A 258 -19.50 55.32 -15.60
CA ASP A 258 -20.30 55.63 -14.40
C ASP A 258 -19.46 55.47 -13.12
N ALA A 259 -19.46 56.52 -12.29
CA ALA A 259 -18.57 56.71 -11.15
C ALA A 259 -18.96 55.82 -9.94
N LYS A 260 -17.98 55.05 -9.43
CA LYS A 260 -17.96 54.56 -8.05
C LYS A 260 -16.68 55.05 -7.35
N PRO A 261 -16.75 55.44 -6.07
CA PRO A 261 -15.71 56.22 -5.41
C PRO A 261 -14.42 55.39 -5.23
N GLN A 262 -13.33 55.86 -5.83
CA GLN A 262 -11.99 55.33 -5.62
C GLN A 262 -11.55 55.63 -4.18
N VAL A 263 -11.27 54.58 -3.41
CA VAL A 263 -10.46 54.72 -2.20
C VAL A 263 -9.05 55.03 -2.65
N GLN A 264 -8.62 56.28 -2.46
CA GLN A 264 -7.27 56.73 -2.76
C GLN A 264 -6.31 56.13 -1.73
N THR A 265 -5.64 55.03 -2.07
CA THR A 265 -4.49 54.54 -1.30
C THR A 265 -3.26 55.34 -1.75
N CYS A 266 -2.94 56.42 -1.03
CA CYS A 266 -1.70 57.17 -1.22
C CYS A 266 -0.58 56.57 -0.37
N GLY A 267 0.32 55.82 -1.01
CA GLY A 267 1.57 55.30 -0.45
C GLY A 267 2.51 54.91 -1.60
N PRO A 268 3.84 54.93 -1.42
CA PRO A 268 4.76 54.44 -2.43
C PRO A 268 4.44 52.97 -2.73
N VAL A 269 4.31 52.64 -4.02
CA VAL A 269 4.21 51.25 -4.47
C VAL A 269 5.61 50.66 -4.36
N ASP A 270 5.84 49.82 -3.36
CA ASP A 270 7.12 49.12 -3.20
C ASP A 270 7.21 47.98 -4.24
N ASP A 271 8.42 47.59 -4.66
CA ASP A 271 8.64 46.48 -5.62
C ASP A 271 7.96 45.16 -5.19
N LEU A 272 7.65 45.03 -3.89
CA LEU A 272 6.88 43.92 -3.31
C LEU A 272 5.42 43.86 -3.80
N ASP A 273 4.81 44.98 -4.18
CA ASP A 273 3.43 45.05 -4.68
C ASP A 273 3.31 44.65 -6.16
N LEU A 274 4.43 44.65 -6.90
CA LEU A 274 4.51 44.28 -8.32
C LEU A 274 4.93 42.82 -8.54
N ILE A 275 5.58 42.19 -7.56
CA ILE A 275 5.99 40.78 -7.64
C ILE A 275 4.88 39.91 -7.04
N LYS A 276 3.93 39.48 -7.88
CA LYS A 276 3.19 38.24 -7.58
C LYS A 276 4.24 37.14 -7.45
N LEU A 277 4.51 36.68 -6.23
CA LEU A 277 5.32 35.50 -5.98
C LEU A 277 4.78 34.37 -6.86
N ARG A 278 5.50 34.05 -7.94
CA ARG A 278 5.14 32.92 -8.79
C ARG A 278 5.27 31.69 -7.90
N LEU A 279 4.27 30.81 -7.96
CA LEU A 279 4.41 29.47 -7.38
C LEU A 279 5.73 28.88 -7.89
N PRO A 280 6.60 28.34 -7.01
CA PRO A 280 7.79 27.63 -7.44
C PRO A 280 7.41 26.60 -8.51
N GLU A 281 8.15 26.57 -9.62
CA GLU A 281 7.92 25.56 -10.64
C GLU A 281 8.27 24.19 -10.04
N LYS A 282 7.25 23.35 -9.86
CA LYS A 282 7.44 21.98 -9.38
C LYS A 282 8.18 21.16 -10.44
N LYS A 283 9.03 20.23 -9.99
CA LYS A 283 9.67 19.22 -10.87
C LYS A 283 8.59 18.58 -11.76
N LYS A 284 8.76 18.59 -13.08
CA LYS A 284 7.80 17.90 -13.97
C LYS A 284 8.16 16.41 -14.04
N ILE A 285 7.15 15.58 -13.90
CA ILE A 285 7.24 14.13 -14.15
C ILE A 285 6.50 13.89 -15.46
N ASP A 286 7.18 13.26 -16.41
CA ASP A 286 6.51 12.66 -17.56
C ASP A 286 5.73 11.45 -17.06
N TRP A 287 4.42 11.41 -17.30
CA TRP A 287 3.55 10.33 -16.86
C TRP A 287 3.11 9.42 -18.02
N ALA A 288 3.45 9.78 -19.26
CA ALA A 288 2.94 9.11 -20.45
C ALA A 288 3.38 7.64 -20.51
N ASP A 289 2.39 6.77 -20.72
CA ASP A 289 2.48 5.32 -20.94
C ASP A 289 3.28 4.54 -19.88
N LYS A 290 3.39 5.08 -18.65
CA LYS A 290 4.09 4.41 -17.56
C LYS A 290 3.25 3.34 -16.88
N LEU A 291 3.90 2.25 -16.48
CA LEU A 291 3.32 1.20 -15.65
C LEU A 291 3.62 1.45 -14.17
N TYR A 292 2.56 1.70 -13.40
CA TYR A 292 2.68 2.08 -12.00
C TYR A 292 2.32 0.91 -11.08
N LEU A 293 3.28 0.42 -10.28
CA LEU A 293 2.97 -0.49 -9.18
C LEU A 293 2.14 0.21 -8.10
N ALA A 294 0.93 -0.29 -7.85
CA ALA A 294 0.06 0.28 -6.83
C ALA A 294 0.69 0.23 -5.42
N PRO A 295 0.39 1.21 -4.55
CA PRO A 295 0.70 1.12 -3.13
C PRO A 295 -0.19 0.04 -2.48
N LEU A 296 0.45 -1.01 -1.96
CA LEU A 296 -0.22 -2.23 -1.47
C LEU A 296 0.09 -2.44 0.01
N THR A 297 -0.82 -2.06 0.91
CA THR A 297 -0.60 -2.26 2.35
C THR A 297 -0.24 -3.71 2.68
N THR A 298 0.83 -3.90 3.44
CA THR A 298 1.52 -5.14 3.84
C THR A 298 2.35 -5.83 2.77
N LEU A 299 2.07 -5.61 1.48
CA LEU A 299 2.70 -6.37 0.39
C LEU A 299 3.62 -5.52 -0.49
N GLY A 300 3.36 -4.23 -0.61
CA GLY A 300 4.16 -3.24 -1.35
C GLY A 300 5.40 -2.76 -0.61
N ASN A 301 6.00 -3.65 0.20
CA ASN A 301 7.23 -3.37 0.92
C ASN A 301 8.42 -3.23 -0.06
N LEU A 302 9.52 -2.64 0.41
CA LEU A 302 10.68 -2.35 -0.42
C LEU A 302 11.21 -3.59 -1.18
N PRO A 303 11.39 -4.76 -0.54
CA PRO A 303 11.79 -5.99 -1.25
C PRO A 303 10.87 -6.34 -2.43
N PHE A 304 9.55 -6.29 -2.25
CA PHE A 304 8.60 -6.59 -3.33
C PHE A 304 8.67 -5.56 -4.47
N ARG A 305 8.79 -4.27 -4.14
CA ARG A 305 8.90 -3.23 -5.17
C ARG A 305 10.17 -3.38 -6.01
N ARG A 306 11.29 -3.80 -5.41
CA ARG A 306 12.52 -4.13 -6.13
C ARG A 306 12.32 -5.28 -7.13
N ILE A 307 11.61 -6.34 -6.74
CA ILE A 307 11.25 -7.42 -7.67
C ILE A 307 10.43 -6.87 -8.84
N CYS A 308 9.42 -6.04 -8.59
CA CYS A 308 8.64 -5.43 -9.67
C CYS A 308 9.47 -4.48 -10.56
N LYS A 309 10.46 -3.75 -10.01
CA LYS A 309 11.38 -2.92 -10.79
C LYS A 309 12.23 -3.76 -11.75
N GLU A 310 12.75 -4.91 -11.31
CA GLU A 310 13.48 -5.83 -12.20
C GLU A 310 12.62 -6.34 -13.36
N TYR A 311 11.33 -6.55 -13.11
CA TYR A 311 10.36 -6.92 -14.14
C TYR A 311 9.83 -5.73 -14.95
N GLY A 312 10.37 -4.52 -14.75
CA GLY A 312 10.06 -3.37 -15.59
C GLY A 312 8.88 -2.51 -15.12
N ALA A 313 8.52 -2.50 -13.84
CA ALA A 313 7.66 -1.44 -13.31
C ALA A 313 8.35 -0.07 -13.50
N ASP A 314 7.63 0.95 -13.98
CA ASP A 314 8.20 2.29 -14.23
C ASP A 314 8.08 3.18 -12.99
N VAL A 315 6.93 3.11 -12.31
CA VAL A 315 6.65 3.90 -11.11
C VAL A 315 6.45 2.96 -9.93
N THR A 316 7.07 3.30 -8.81
CA THR A 316 6.87 2.61 -7.52
C THR A 316 6.38 3.58 -6.47
N CYS A 317 5.60 3.06 -5.52
CA CYS A 317 5.16 3.85 -4.38
C CYS A 317 5.17 3.01 -3.12
N GLY A 318 5.62 3.62 -2.02
CA GLY A 318 5.60 3.02 -0.69
C GLY A 318 4.19 2.57 -0.28
N GLU A 319 4.12 1.70 0.74
CA GLU A 319 2.85 1.38 1.36
C GLU A 319 2.18 2.63 1.92
N MET A 320 0.85 2.60 2.05
CA MET A 320 0.10 3.70 2.67
C MET A 320 0.60 3.96 4.10
N ALA A 321 1.19 5.14 4.32
CA ALA A 321 1.58 5.63 5.62
C ALA A 321 0.50 6.54 6.23
N LEU A 322 0.20 6.38 7.52
CA LEU A 322 -0.67 7.27 8.25
C LEU A 322 0.09 8.54 8.66
N ALA A 323 -0.37 9.69 8.19
CA ALA A 323 0.24 10.99 8.50
C ALA A 323 0.35 11.22 10.02
N THR A 324 -0.66 10.80 10.78
CA THR A 324 -0.67 10.90 12.24
C THR A 324 0.41 10.06 12.93
N SER A 325 0.76 8.91 12.38
CA SER A 325 1.84 8.05 12.90
C SER A 325 3.21 8.61 12.52
N LEU A 326 3.37 9.12 11.29
CA LEU A 326 4.60 9.82 10.87
C LEU A 326 4.91 11.01 11.79
N LEU A 327 3.91 11.86 12.05
CA LEU A 327 4.04 13.03 12.92
C LEU A 327 4.32 12.68 14.39
N LYS A 328 4.01 11.46 14.83
CA LYS A 328 4.37 10.93 16.15
C LYS A 328 5.78 10.32 16.18
N GLY A 329 6.50 10.29 15.05
CA GLY A 329 7.81 9.67 14.93
C GLY A 329 7.77 8.15 15.15
N ASP A 330 6.69 7.48 14.75
CA ASP A 330 6.60 6.02 14.83
C ASP A 330 7.60 5.38 13.84
N ALA A 331 8.58 4.65 14.38
CA ALA A 331 9.62 4.01 13.58
C ALA A 331 9.07 3.00 12.57
N LYS A 332 7.93 2.36 12.86
CA LYS A 332 7.29 1.42 11.93
C LYS A 332 6.72 2.16 10.74
N GLU A 333 6.09 3.31 10.96
CA GLU A 333 5.53 4.12 9.87
C GLU A 333 6.63 4.71 8.99
N TRP A 334 7.69 5.25 9.61
CA TRP A 334 8.88 5.74 8.90
C TRP A 334 9.67 4.64 8.20
N SER A 335 9.44 3.36 8.50
CA SER A 335 10.04 2.27 7.71
C SER A 335 9.41 2.12 6.33
N LEU A 336 8.15 2.56 6.16
CA LEU A 336 7.40 2.44 4.90
C LEU A 336 7.90 3.40 3.80
N VAL A 337 8.59 4.48 4.19
CA VAL A 337 9.06 5.52 3.26
C VAL A 337 10.41 5.22 2.63
N LYS A 338 11.07 4.16 3.06
CA LYS A 338 12.37 3.71 2.53
C LYS A 338 12.26 3.34 1.06
N ARG A 339 13.27 3.74 0.27
CA ARG A 339 13.45 3.39 -1.14
C ARG A 339 14.81 2.73 -1.36
N HIS A 340 14.96 2.06 -2.50
CA HIS A 340 16.25 1.62 -3.03
C HIS A 340 16.60 2.46 -4.27
N ALA A 341 17.87 2.65 -4.57
CA ALA A 341 18.32 3.46 -5.71
C ALA A 341 17.86 2.90 -7.07
N SER A 342 17.50 1.62 -7.15
CA SER A 342 16.84 1.02 -8.32
C SER A 342 15.43 1.55 -8.59
N GLU A 343 14.80 2.24 -7.64
CA GLU A 343 13.52 2.92 -7.82
C GLU A 343 13.79 4.33 -8.36
N ASP A 344 13.83 4.45 -9.69
CA ASP A 344 14.06 5.66 -10.50
C ASP A 344 12.97 6.73 -10.36
N LEU A 345 11.70 6.31 -10.25
CA LEU A 345 10.55 7.17 -10.01
C LEU A 345 9.74 6.63 -8.83
N TYR A 346 9.97 7.24 -7.65
CA TYR A 346 9.45 6.77 -6.37
C TYR A 346 8.62 7.83 -5.65
N GLY A 347 7.43 7.42 -5.18
CA GLY A 347 6.58 8.24 -4.34
C GLY A 347 6.26 7.63 -2.98
N VAL A 348 5.84 8.46 -2.03
CA VAL A 348 5.28 8.00 -0.75
C VAL A 348 3.80 8.31 -0.70
N GLN A 349 2.99 7.28 -0.42
CA GLN A 349 1.56 7.46 -0.23
C GLN A 349 1.25 7.73 1.25
N ILE A 350 0.55 8.84 1.53
CA ILE A 350 0.06 9.18 2.87
C ILE A 350 -1.47 9.23 2.95
N ALA A 351 -2.00 9.01 4.15
CA ALA A 351 -3.42 9.14 4.44
C ALA A 351 -3.64 9.86 5.78
N ALA A 352 -4.63 10.76 5.82
CA ALA A 352 -5.13 11.40 7.03
C ALA A 352 -6.60 11.81 6.82
N SER A 353 -7.19 12.45 7.84
CA SER A 353 -8.59 12.89 7.81
C SER A 353 -8.75 14.41 7.70
N ASN A 354 -7.67 15.19 7.68
CA ASN A 354 -7.74 16.65 7.57
C ASN A 354 -6.50 17.25 6.86
N PRO A 355 -6.64 18.47 6.32
CA PRO A 355 -5.57 19.16 5.60
C PRO A 355 -4.31 19.37 6.44
N PHE A 356 -4.44 19.79 7.69
CA PHE A 356 -3.31 20.11 8.56
C PHE A 356 -2.36 18.92 8.78
N GLN A 357 -2.92 17.73 9.03
CA GLN A 357 -2.12 16.51 9.20
C GLN A 357 -1.41 16.11 7.89
N LEU A 358 -2.10 16.20 6.76
CA LEU A 358 -1.51 15.88 5.46
C LEU A 358 -0.39 16.88 5.12
N SER A 359 -0.64 18.18 5.27
CA SER A 359 0.35 19.22 5.01
C SER A 359 1.60 19.07 5.88
N ARG A 360 1.45 18.86 7.19
CA ARG A 360 2.61 18.65 8.08
C ARG A 360 3.39 17.39 7.72
N ALA A 361 2.70 16.28 7.46
CA ALA A 361 3.37 15.04 7.05
C ALA A 361 4.09 15.22 5.71
N SER A 362 3.48 15.92 4.75
CA SER A 362 4.08 16.24 3.46
C SER A 362 5.32 17.13 3.58
N GLN A 363 5.29 18.15 4.45
CA GLN A 363 6.46 18.98 4.75
C GLN A 363 7.59 18.12 5.34
N ALA A 364 7.27 17.32 6.36
CA ALA A 364 8.24 16.41 6.98
C ALA A 364 8.86 15.44 5.97
N LEU A 365 8.05 14.89 5.05
CA LEU A 365 8.52 13.96 4.02
C LEU A 365 9.44 14.63 3.00
N GLN A 366 9.08 15.80 2.45
CA GLN A 366 9.93 16.46 1.45
C GLN A 366 11.27 16.92 2.04
N GLU A 367 11.30 17.31 3.32
CA GLU A 367 12.50 17.82 3.99
C GLU A 367 13.44 16.71 4.47
N MET A 368 12.91 15.51 4.72
CA MET A 368 13.67 14.39 5.32
C MET A 368 13.88 13.19 4.40
N CYS A 369 13.29 13.17 3.20
CA CYS A 369 13.35 12.05 2.28
C CYS A 369 13.64 12.48 0.83
N GLU A 370 14.30 11.61 0.08
CA GLU A 370 14.47 11.71 -1.37
C GLU A 370 13.25 11.08 -2.07
N LEU A 371 12.33 11.95 -2.50
CA LEU A 371 11.06 11.58 -3.12
C LEU A 371 10.90 12.28 -4.47
N ASP A 372 10.30 11.60 -5.44
CA ASP A 372 9.92 12.22 -6.70
C ASP A 372 8.50 12.80 -6.65
N PHE A 373 7.61 12.22 -5.85
CA PHE A 373 6.27 12.72 -5.61
C PHE A 373 5.67 12.26 -4.28
N ILE A 374 4.61 12.93 -3.84
CA ILE A 374 3.75 12.50 -2.73
C ILE A 374 2.37 12.09 -3.27
N ASP A 375 1.86 10.93 -2.87
CA ASP A 375 0.52 10.47 -3.24
C ASP A 375 -0.42 10.56 -2.02
N ILE A 376 -1.61 11.12 -2.21
CA ILE A 376 -2.63 11.20 -1.17
C ILE A 376 -3.64 10.08 -1.38
N ASN A 377 -3.73 9.18 -0.42
CA ASN A 377 -4.69 8.10 -0.44
C ASN A 377 -6.10 8.61 -0.12
N LEU A 378 -6.97 8.55 -1.11
CA LEU A 378 -8.38 8.90 -1.02
C LEU A 378 -9.29 7.70 -1.40
N GLY A 379 -8.71 6.49 -1.44
CA GLY A 379 -9.37 5.29 -1.95
C GLY A 379 -9.39 4.10 -1.00
N CYS A 380 -8.65 4.15 0.11
CA CYS A 380 -8.57 3.04 1.07
C CYS A 380 -9.96 2.68 1.64
N PRO A 381 -10.40 1.41 1.53
CA PRO A 381 -11.72 0.98 1.96
C PRO A 381 -11.73 0.34 3.37
N ILE A 382 -10.64 0.45 4.13
CA ILE A 382 -10.55 -0.14 5.48
C ILE A 382 -11.57 0.55 6.38
N ASP A 383 -12.54 -0.20 6.90
CA ASP A 383 -13.70 0.34 7.61
C ASP A 383 -13.29 1.21 8.81
N GLU A 384 -12.26 0.79 9.55
CA GLU A 384 -11.76 1.55 10.71
C GLU A 384 -11.20 2.92 10.32
N LEU A 385 -10.43 2.99 9.23
CA LEU A 385 -9.89 4.24 8.72
C LEU A 385 -10.98 5.10 8.10
N TYR A 386 -11.90 4.48 7.38
CA TYR A 386 -13.05 5.15 6.78
C TYR A 386 -13.90 5.87 7.83
N ARG A 387 -14.22 5.21 8.95
CA ARG A 387 -14.99 5.83 10.06
C ARG A 387 -14.28 7.03 10.68
N GLN A 388 -12.95 7.06 10.64
CA GLN A 388 -12.14 8.20 11.10
C GLN A 388 -12.02 9.31 10.05
N GLY A 389 -12.68 9.18 8.89
CA GLY A 389 -12.60 10.10 7.78
C GLY A 389 -11.33 9.95 6.92
N VAL A 390 -10.51 8.93 7.14
CA VAL A 390 -9.27 8.69 6.40
C VAL A 390 -9.55 7.92 5.09
N GLY A 391 -8.71 8.09 4.07
CA GLY A 391 -8.83 7.35 2.82
C GLY A 391 -10.11 7.72 2.07
N SER A 392 -10.93 6.71 1.73
CA SER A 392 -12.24 6.96 1.09
C SER A 392 -13.22 7.80 1.93
N GLY A 393 -12.99 7.94 3.24
CA GLY A 393 -13.78 8.85 4.09
C GLY A 393 -13.48 10.33 3.84
N MET A 394 -12.30 10.66 3.30
CA MET A 394 -11.96 12.03 2.92
C MET A 394 -12.61 12.41 1.59
N LEU A 395 -12.83 11.44 0.71
CA LEU A 395 -13.48 11.63 -0.58
C LEU A 395 -14.94 12.13 -0.47
N GLN A 396 -15.60 11.88 0.67
CA GLN A 396 -16.95 12.38 0.94
C GLN A 396 -16.99 13.82 1.46
N ARG A 397 -15.85 14.48 1.62
CA ARG A 397 -15.72 15.80 2.23
C ARG A 397 -15.04 16.76 1.25
N PRO A 398 -15.72 17.14 0.13
CA PRO A 398 -15.11 17.86 -0.98
C PRO A 398 -14.48 19.20 -0.58
N ARG A 399 -15.10 19.96 0.33
CA ARG A 399 -14.51 21.20 0.87
C ARG A 399 -13.14 20.96 1.52
N LEU A 400 -13.02 19.96 2.39
CA LEU A 400 -11.74 19.60 3.03
C LEU A 400 -10.73 19.06 2.03
N LEU A 401 -11.20 18.35 1.00
CA LEU A 401 -10.34 17.81 -0.04
C LEU A 401 -9.78 18.93 -0.94
N LYS A 402 -10.60 19.90 -1.34
CA LYS A 402 -10.17 21.10 -2.08
C LYS A 402 -9.15 21.89 -1.24
N HIS A 403 -9.44 22.11 0.05
CA HIS A 403 -8.51 22.77 0.98
C HIS A 403 -7.16 22.07 1.06
N THR A 404 -7.18 20.73 1.15
CA THR A 404 -5.96 19.91 1.15
C THR A 404 -5.17 20.08 -0.14
N ALA A 405 -5.83 20.01 -1.29
CA ALA A 405 -5.17 20.15 -2.59
C ALA A 405 -4.52 21.53 -2.72
N THR A 406 -5.25 22.60 -2.38
CA THR A 406 -4.73 23.97 -2.34
C THR A 406 -3.52 24.09 -1.41
N SER A 407 -3.64 23.57 -0.18
CA SER A 407 -2.55 23.63 0.81
C SER A 407 -1.29 22.92 0.33
N LEU A 408 -1.43 21.72 -0.23
CA LEU A 408 -0.28 20.96 -0.76
C LEU A 408 0.35 21.65 -1.97
N ASN A 409 -0.45 22.28 -2.83
CA ASN A 409 0.06 23.01 -3.98
C ASN A 409 0.94 24.21 -3.60
N TYR A 410 0.59 24.93 -2.53
CA TYR A 410 1.41 26.04 -2.02
C TYR A 410 2.60 25.58 -1.16
N LEU A 411 2.52 24.40 -0.54
CA LEU A 411 3.51 23.92 0.41
C LEU A 411 4.66 23.13 -0.24
N LEU A 412 4.34 22.31 -1.24
CA LEU A 412 5.26 21.33 -1.80
C LEU A 412 6.03 21.86 -3.01
N ASP A 413 7.33 21.58 -3.03
CA ASP A 413 8.21 21.84 -4.17
C ASP A 413 8.27 20.63 -5.13
N ILE A 414 7.94 19.44 -4.62
CA ILE A 414 7.79 18.20 -5.40
C ILE A 414 6.33 17.99 -5.86
N PRO A 415 6.11 17.27 -6.98
CA PRO A 415 4.79 16.85 -7.42
C PRO A 415 3.97 16.14 -6.35
N TYR A 416 2.66 16.34 -6.41
CA TYR A 416 1.72 15.56 -5.61
C TYR A 416 0.57 15.04 -6.45
N THR A 417 0.05 13.89 -6.04
CA THR A 417 -0.88 13.07 -6.81
C THR A 417 -2.00 12.56 -5.92
N PHE A 418 -3.16 12.24 -6.49
CA PHE A 418 -4.29 11.67 -5.76
C PHE A 418 -4.60 10.26 -6.25
N LYS A 419 -4.81 9.33 -5.30
CA LYS A 419 -5.37 8.02 -5.59
C LYS A 419 -6.77 7.88 -5.05
N VAL A 420 -7.75 7.84 -5.95
CA VAL A 420 -9.18 7.78 -5.64
C VAL A 420 -9.82 6.45 -6.06
N ARG A 421 -11.04 6.21 -5.55
CA ARG A 421 -12.02 5.25 -6.07
C ARG A 421 -13.13 6.01 -6.80
N MET A 422 -14.02 5.34 -7.52
CA MET A 422 -15.18 6.00 -8.15
C MET A 422 -16.03 6.80 -7.15
N GLY A 423 -16.09 6.33 -5.90
CA GLY A 423 -16.86 6.89 -4.81
C GLY A 423 -17.01 5.88 -3.66
N CYS A 424 -17.86 6.16 -2.68
CA CYS A 424 -18.11 5.21 -1.59
C CYS A 424 -19.13 4.13 -1.96
N LYS A 425 -20.37 4.55 -2.28
CA LYS A 425 -21.47 3.68 -2.72
C LYS A 425 -21.74 3.88 -4.20
N LYS A 426 -22.09 5.11 -4.58
CA LYS A 426 -22.28 5.57 -5.96
C LYS A 426 -20.99 6.23 -6.51
N PRO A 427 -20.79 6.23 -7.83
CA PRO A 427 -19.74 7.03 -8.47
C PRO A 427 -20.01 8.52 -8.28
N VAL A 428 -19.01 9.28 -7.83
CA VAL A 428 -19.10 10.74 -7.58
C VAL A 428 -17.86 11.51 -8.02
N VAL A 429 -16.74 10.82 -8.23
CA VAL A 429 -15.43 11.45 -8.48
C VAL A 429 -15.36 12.23 -9.80
N HIS A 430 -16.17 11.88 -10.81
CA HIS A 430 -16.29 12.64 -12.05
C HIS A 430 -16.68 14.11 -11.80
N ASN A 431 -17.49 14.37 -10.76
CA ASN A 431 -17.88 15.73 -10.36
C ASN A 431 -16.72 16.54 -9.77
N TYR A 432 -15.63 15.88 -9.33
CA TYR A 432 -14.48 16.54 -8.72
C TYR A 432 -13.36 16.84 -9.71
N MET A 433 -13.41 16.26 -10.92
CA MET A 433 -12.33 16.38 -11.90
C MET A 433 -12.04 17.83 -12.32
N SER A 434 -13.08 18.67 -12.42
CA SER A 434 -12.93 20.08 -12.81
C SER A 434 -12.05 20.85 -11.83
N TRP A 435 -12.38 20.83 -10.54
CA TRP A 435 -11.60 21.58 -9.54
C TRP A 435 -10.27 20.87 -9.21
N MET A 436 -10.21 19.53 -9.32
CA MET A 436 -8.95 18.78 -9.16
C MET A 436 -7.93 19.17 -10.23
N LYS A 437 -8.36 19.35 -11.49
CA LYS A 437 -7.52 19.83 -12.59
C LYS A 437 -6.87 21.18 -12.27
N GLU A 438 -7.59 22.07 -11.58
CA GLU A 438 -7.13 23.41 -11.22
C GLU A 438 -6.28 23.44 -9.93
N SER A 439 -6.18 22.32 -9.21
CA SER A 439 -5.51 22.27 -7.92
C SER A 439 -3.99 22.12 -7.99
N GLY A 440 -3.41 21.96 -9.19
CA GLY A 440 -1.97 21.75 -9.35
C GLY A 440 -1.50 20.31 -9.07
N LEU A 441 -2.42 19.34 -9.14
CA LEU A 441 -2.09 17.91 -9.12
C LEU A 441 -1.27 17.54 -10.35
N SER A 442 -0.22 16.74 -10.17
CA SER A 442 0.58 16.27 -11.31
C SER A 442 -0.04 15.07 -12.02
N MET A 443 -0.86 14.27 -11.33
CA MET A 443 -1.53 13.06 -11.84
C MET A 443 -2.62 12.59 -10.86
N ILE A 444 -3.67 11.96 -11.37
CA ILE A 444 -4.73 11.34 -10.56
C ILE A 444 -4.90 9.87 -10.97
N THR A 445 -4.87 8.95 -10.02
CA THR A 445 -5.21 7.54 -10.26
C THR A 445 -6.65 7.25 -9.85
N VAL A 446 -7.44 6.70 -10.76
CA VAL A 446 -8.83 6.29 -10.50
C VAL A 446 -8.92 4.75 -10.46
N HIS A 447 -9.28 4.20 -9.30
CA HIS A 447 -9.69 2.80 -9.21
C HIS A 447 -11.15 2.69 -9.67
N GLY A 448 -11.41 1.88 -10.70
CA GLY A 448 -12.72 1.68 -11.33
C GLY A 448 -13.72 0.91 -10.47
N ARG A 449 -13.67 1.06 -9.15
CA ARG A 449 -14.67 0.51 -8.22
C ARG A 449 -15.00 1.52 -7.15
N SER A 450 -16.22 1.45 -6.62
CA SER A 450 -16.58 2.11 -5.38
C SER A 450 -15.95 1.42 -4.16
N ARG A 451 -15.98 2.07 -2.99
CA ARG A 451 -15.51 1.50 -1.71
C ARG A 451 -16.27 0.21 -1.39
N GLU A 452 -17.60 0.25 -1.48
CA GLU A 452 -18.49 -0.86 -1.10
C GLU A 452 -18.35 -2.06 -2.03
N GLN A 453 -18.13 -1.81 -3.32
CA GLN A 453 -17.85 -2.87 -4.28
C GLN A 453 -16.59 -3.66 -3.92
N ARG A 454 -15.63 -3.09 -3.16
CA ARG A 454 -14.33 -3.71 -2.85
C ARG A 454 -13.71 -4.41 -4.05
N TYR A 455 -13.91 -5.72 -4.18
CA TYR A 455 -13.48 -6.59 -5.28
C TYR A 455 -14.61 -7.50 -5.81
N THR A 456 -15.87 -7.26 -5.44
CA THR A 456 -17.07 -8.06 -5.77
C THR A 456 -17.73 -7.65 -7.10
N ARG A 457 -17.08 -6.81 -7.89
CA ARG A 457 -17.48 -6.43 -9.25
C ARG A 457 -16.25 -6.28 -10.12
N ASN A 458 -16.39 -6.24 -11.44
CA ASN A 458 -15.31 -5.85 -12.34
C ASN A 458 -15.01 -4.34 -12.19
N ALA A 459 -13.80 -3.94 -12.56
CA ALA A 459 -13.45 -2.52 -12.67
C ALA A 459 -14.16 -1.87 -13.86
N ASP A 460 -14.78 -0.73 -13.62
CA ASP A 460 -15.45 0.11 -14.61
C ASP A 460 -14.43 1.03 -15.27
N TRP A 461 -13.96 0.64 -16.46
CA TRP A 461 -12.98 1.40 -17.25
C TRP A 461 -13.61 2.52 -18.08
N GLU A 462 -14.89 2.41 -18.43
CA GLU A 462 -15.62 3.48 -19.11
C GLU A 462 -15.76 4.71 -18.22
N TYR A 463 -16.04 4.50 -16.93
CA TYR A 463 -16.01 5.58 -15.94
C TYR A 463 -14.62 6.21 -15.78
N ILE A 464 -13.55 5.42 -15.85
CA ILE A 464 -12.17 5.93 -15.80
C ILE A 464 -11.90 6.82 -17.02
N GLU A 465 -12.36 6.42 -18.21
CA GLU A 465 -12.23 7.21 -19.44
C GLU A 465 -13.01 8.53 -19.38
N ASP A 466 -14.24 8.53 -18.86
CA ASP A 466 -15.00 9.78 -18.64
C ASP A 466 -14.27 10.72 -17.68
N CYS A 467 -13.71 10.18 -16.59
CA CYS A 467 -12.86 10.95 -15.68
C CYS A 467 -11.61 11.52 -16.38
N ALA A 468 -10.96 10.73 -17.25
CA ALA A 468 -9.78 11.15 -18.02
C ALA A 468 -10.08 12.32 -18.95
N LYS A 469 -11.21 12.28 -19.66
CA LYS A 469 -11.67 13.38 -20.52
C LYS A 469 -11.90 14.66 -19.72
N ARG A 470 -12.55 14.56 -18.55
CA ARG A 470 -12.86 15.71 -17.68
C ARG A 470 -11.63 16.32 -17.00
N ALA A 471 -10.60 15.53 -16.70
CA ALA A 471 -9.40 15.97 -15.98
C ALA A 471 -8.34 16.60 -16.90
N SER A 472 -8.45 16.44 -18.23
CA SER A 472 -7.47 16.93 -19.20
C SER A 472 -7.16 18.43 -19.00
N PRO A 473 -5.87 18.84 -18.90
CA PRO A 473 -4.68 18.09 -19.29
C PRO A 473 -4.01 17.28 -18.15
N VAL A 474 -4.59 17.23 -16.95
CA VAL A 474 -4.00 16.44 -15.84
C VAL A 474 -4.08 14.94 -16.20
N PRO A 475 -2.96 14.20 -16.17
CA PRO A 475 -2.95 12.79 -16.53
C PRO A 475 -3.79 11.95 -15.57
N ILE A 476 -4.62 11.06 -16.13
CA ILE A 476 -5.32 10.01 -15.39
C ILE A 476 -4.62 8.67 -15.57
N PHE A 477 -4.37 8.00 -14.45
CA PHE A 477 -4.00 6.59 -14.41
C PHE A 477 -5.22 5.73 -14.11
N GLY A 478 -5.48 4.74 -14.96
CA GLY A 478 -6.52 3.76 -14.72
C GLY A 478 -6.04 2.64 -13.81
N ASN A 479 -6.90 2.16 -12.90
CA ASN A 479 -6.58 1.07 -11.99
C ASN A 479 -7.73 0.07 -11.92
N GLY A 480 -7.42 -1.21 -12.13
CA GLY A 480 -8.34 -2.33 -11.85
C GLY A 480 -8.26 -3.47 -12.87
N ASP A 481 -8.16 -4.69 -12.35
CA ASP A 481 -8.38 -5.95 -13.10
C ASP A 481 -7.49 -6.16 -14.33
N ILE A 482 -6.23 -5.76 -14.24
CA ILE A 482 -5.19 -6.10 -15.22
C ILE A 482 -4.41 -7.31 -14.69
N LEU A 483 -4.43 -8.43 -15.43
CA LEU A 483 -3.66 -9.65 -15.12
C LEU A 483 -2.82 -10.17 -16.31
N SER A 484 -2.97 -9.58 -17.50
CA SER A 484 -2.21 -9.93 -18.69
C SER A 484 -1.92 -8.69 -19.54
N TYR A 485 -1.01 -8.82 -20.52
CA TYR A 485 -0.79 -7.76 -21.49
C TYR A 485 -2.03 -7.55 -22.38
N GLN A 486 -2.82 -8.58 -22.66
CA GLN A 486 -4.07 -8.44 -23.41
C GLN A 486 -5.11 -7.62 -22.65
N ASP A 487 -5.17 -7.76 -21.31
CA ASP A 487 -6.00 -6.88 -20.48
C ASP A 487 -5.55 -5.43 -20.61
N TYR A 488 -4.24 -5.20 -20.57
CA TYR A 488 -3.66 -3.86 -20.76
C TYR A 488 -4.00 -3.29 -22.13
N ASP A 489 -3.73 -4.01 -23.22
CA ASP A 489 -4.01 -3.56 -24.58
C ASP A 489 -5.50 -3.26 -24.77
N ARG A 490 -6.38 -4.15 -24.29
CA ARG A 490 -7.84 -3.94 -24.33
C ARG A 490 -8.25 -2.64 -23.65
N VAL A 491 -7.78 -2.36 -22.44
CA VAL A 491 -8.17 -1.13 -21.73
C VAL A 491 -7.53 0.11 -22.33
N ARG A 492 -6.30 0.03 -22.89
CA ARG A 492 -5.67 1.15 -23.59
C ARG A 492 -6.40 1.50 -24.88
N THR A 493 -6.88 0.50 -25.62
CA THR A 493 -7.71 0.72 -26.81
C THR A 493 -9.09 1.27 -26.46
N GLN A 494 -9.73 0.75 -25.41
CA GLN A 494 -11.05 1.23 -24.97
C GLN A 494 -10.99 2.64 -24.34
N CYS A 495 -9.89 2.98 -23.70
CA CYS A 495 -9.70 4.21 -22.94
C CYS A 495 -8.46 4.98 -23.43
N PRO A 496 -8.52 5.60 -24.63
CA PRO A 496 -7.36 6.26 -25.24
C PRO A 496 -6.90 7.52 -24.48
N THR A 497 -7.77 8.15 -23.68
CA THR A 497 -7.42 9.36 -22.92
C THR A 497 -6.63 9.05 -21.63
N VAL A 498 -6.75 7.82 -21.12
CA VAL A 498 -5.93 7.35 -19.99
C VAL A 498 -4.45 7.44 -20.37
N GLN A 499 -3.59 7.96 -19.50
CA GLN A 499 -2.17 8.14 -19.80
C GLN A 499 -1.28 7.03 -19.26
N GLY A 500 -1.79 6.19 -18.35
CA GLY A 500 -1.04 5.07 -17.83
C GLY A 500 -1.91 4.15 -17.00
N VAL A 501 -1.33 3.02 -16.57
CA VAL A 501 -2.07 1.98 -15.85
C VAL A 501 -1.36 1.70 -14.54
N MET A 502 -2.12 1.77 -13.45
CA MET A 502 -1.67 1.29 -12.16
C MET A 502 -2.09 -0.16 -11.94
N ILE A 503 -1.14 -1.03 -11.60
CA ILE A 503 -1.31 -2.47 -11.43
C ILE A 503 -1.18 -2.83 -9.95
N GLY A 504 -2.20 -3.49 -9.40
CA GLY A 504 -2.25 -3.91 -7.99
C GLY A 504 -2.14 -5.42 -7.81
N ARG A 505 -3.28 -6.10 -7.63
CA ARG A 505 -3.33 -7.56 -7.42
C ARG A 505 -2.67 -8.37 -8.54
N GLY A 506 -2.72 -7.89 -9.78
CA GLY A 506 -2.03 -8.50 -10.91
C GLY A 506 -0.53 -8.66 -10.66
N ALA A 507 0.13 -7.61 -10.14
CA ALA A 507 1.56 -7.66 -9.79
C ALA A 507 1.85 -8.62 -8.63
N LEU A 508 0.94 -8.76 -7.66
CA LEU A 508 1.10 -9.73 -6.56
C LEU A 508 0.99 -11.18 -7.02
N MET A 509 0.20 -11.44 -8.06
CA MET A 509 0.06 -12.76 -8.67
C MET A 509 1.14 -13.02 -9.71
N LYS A 510 1.58 -12.00 -10.44
CA LYS A 510 2.53 -12.07 -11.54
C LYS A 510 3.41 -10.81 -11.53
N PRO A 511 4.53 -10.77 -10.77
CA PRO A 511 5.42 -9.60 -10.80
C PRO A 511 5.97 -9.32 -12.19
N TRP A 512 6.18 -10.37 -12.99
CA TRP A 512 6.58 -10.27 -14.40
C TRP A 512 5.51 -9.72 -15.34
N LEU A 513 4.31 -9.38 -14.86
CA LEU A 513 3.26 -8.75 -15.66
C LEU A 513 3.71 -7.42 -16.29
N PHE A 514 4.58 -6.67 -15.61
CA PHE A 514 5.17 -5.46 -16.18
C PHE A 514 6.00 -5.77 -17.44
N GLN A 515 6.79 -6.85 -17.39
CA GLN A 515 7.59 -7.33 -18.52
C GLN A 515 6.69 -7.88 -19.63
N GLU A 516 5.64 -8.65 -19.29
CA GLU A 516 4.64 -9.11 -20.26
C GLU A 516 4.00 -7.96 -21.04
N ILE A 517 3.65 -6.87 -20.35
CA ILE A 517 3.04 -5.69 -20.98
C ILE A 517 4.03 -5.01 -21.93
N LYS A 518 5.28 -4.81 -21.49
CA LYS A 518 6.32 -4.17 -22.31
C LYS A 518 6.70 -4.99 -23.54
N GLU A 519 6.80 -6.31 -23.37
CA GLU A 519 7.19 -7.25 -24.44
C GLU A 519 5.99 -7.76 -25.26
N ARG A 520 4.76 -7.42 -24.85
CA ARG A 520 3.49 -7.88 -25.45
C ARG A 520 3.43 -9.39 -25.67
N ARG A 521 3.88 -10.16 -24.68
CA ARG A 521 3.85 -11.63 -24.70
C ARG A 521 3.43 -12.22 -23.36
N ILE A 522 2.83 -13.41 -23.39
CA ILE A 522 2.56 -14.18 -22.17
C ILE A 522 3.87 -14.83 -21.73
N MET A 523 4.20 -14.70 -20.45
CA MET A 523 5.32 -15.41 -19.83
C MET A 523 4.81 -16.61 -19.02
N ASP A 524 5.55 -17.71 -19.12
CA ASP A 524 5.23 -18.97 -18.43
C ASP A 524 6.40 -19.48 -17.59
N PRO A 525 6.89 -18.70 -16.59
CA PRO A 525 8.07 -19.07 -15.83
C PRO A 525 7.89 -20.43 -15.15
N THR A 526 8.95 -21.22 -15.20
CA THR A 526 9.06 -22.53 -14.54
C THR A 526 8.99 -22.38 -13.01
N SER A 527 8.83 -23.51 -12.32
CA SER A 527 8.88 -23.54 -10.85
C SER A 527 10.22 -23.05 -10.30
N SER A 528 11.33 -23.42 -10.96
CA SER A 528 12.69 -23.00 -10.60
C SER A 528 12.90 -21.49 -10.76
N GLU A 529 12.50 -20.90 -11.88
CA GLU A 529 12.60 -19.44 -12.09
C GLU A 529 11.76 -18.66 -11.06
N ARG A 530 10.58 -19.19 -10.71
CA ARG A 530 9.74 -18.61 -9.66
C ARG A 530 10.38 -18.76 -8.28
N LEU A 531 11.07 -19.87 -7.98
CA LEU A 531 11.79 -20.04 -6.73
C LEU A 531 12.98 -19.07 -6.63
N ASP A 532 13.71 -18.84 -7.73
CA ASP A 532 14.80 -17.88 -7.79
C ASP A 532 14.31 -16.44 -7.56
N MET A 533 13.14 -16.09 -8.08
CA MET A 533 12.48 -14.82 -7.77
C MET A 533 12.17 -14.69 -6.26
N LEU A 534 11.66 -15.76 -5.62
CA LEU A 534 11.44 -15.75 -4.17
C LEU A 534 12.75 -15.65 -3.38
N LYS A 535 13.84 -16.27 -3.87
CA LYS A 535 15.18 -16.14 -3.30
C LYS A 535 15.69 -14.70 -3.37
N LYS A 536 15.50 -14.00 -4.49
CA LYS A 536 15.79 -12.56 -4.61
C LYS A 536 15.00 -11.73 -3.61
N PHE A 537 13.70 -12.01 -3.45
CA PHE A 537 12.87 -11.33 -2.45
C PHE A 537 13.43 -11.54 -1.03
N VAL A 538 13.84 -12.76 -0.69
CA VAL A 538 14.48 -13.08 0.58
C VAL A 538 15.76 -12.27 0.77
N HIS A 539 16.64 -12.24 -0.22
CA HIS A 539 17.87 -11.45 -0.17
C HIS A 539 17.59 -9.96 0.10
N TYR A 540 16.64 -9.38 -0.62
CA TYR A 540 16.21 -7.98 -0.40
C TYR A 540 15.57 -7.78 0.97
N GLY A 541 14.83 -8.78 1.47
CA GLY A 541 14.27 -8.78 2.82
C GLY A 541 15.33 -8.77 3.91
N LEU A 542 16.36 -9.61 3.78
CA LEU A 542 17.49 -9.66 4.73
C LEU A 542 18.29 -8.36 4.74
N ASP A 543 18.46 -7.72 3.58
CA ASP A 543 19.06 -6.40 3.47
C ASP A 543 18.22 -5.31 4.14
N HIS A 544 16.89 -5.37 3.97
CA HIS A 544 15.97 -4.34 4.42
C HIS A 544 15.58 -4.46 5.91
N TRP A 545 15.26 -5.66 6.38
CA TRP A 545 14.79 -5.93 7.75
C TRP A 545 15.87 -6.50 8.67
N GLY A 546 16.94 -7.05 8.10
CA GLY A 546 18.08 -7.61 8.83
C GLY A 546 18.28 -9.10 8.59
N SER A 547 19.49 -9.57 8.91
CA SER A 547 19.89 -10.97 8.82
C SER A 547 20.00 -11.65 10.19
N ASP A 548 19.61 -10.96 11.26
CA ASP A 548 19.41 -11.54 12.58
C ASP A 548 18.09 -12.31 12.67
N ASN A 549 17.82 -12.99 13.79
CA ASN A 549 16.57 -13.74 14.01
C ASN A 549 15.32 -12.92 13.67
N ARG A 550 15.28 -11.66 14.12
CA ARG A 550 14.14 -10.79 13.89
C ARG A 550 13.99 -10.43 12.42
N GLY A 551 15.08 -10.10 11.74
CA GLY A 551 15.10 -9.77 10.33
C GLY A 551 14.72 -10.95 9.43
N VAL A 552 15.23 -12.15 9.72
CA VAL A 552 14.85 -13.41 9.06
C VAL A 552 13.35 -13.66 9.20
N GLU A 553 12.80 -13.57 10.41
CA GLU A 553 11.38 -13.87 10.64
C GLU A 553 10.44 -12.77 10.14
N ASN A 554 10.87 -11.51 10.10
CA ASN A 554 10.16 -10.47 9.36
C ASN A 554 10.13 -10.79 7.86
N THR A 555 11.28 -11.17 7.29
CA THR A 555 11.39 -11.56 5.87
C THR A 555 10.46 -12.73 5.57
N ARG A 556 10.50 -13.78 6.39
CA ARG A 556 9.61 -14.95 6.30
C ARG A 556 8.14 -14.53 6.33
N ARG A 557 7.75 -13.70 7.30
CA ARG A 557 6.36 -13.25 7.42
C ARG A 557 5.88 -12.52 6.18
N PHE A 558 6.66 -11.58 5.64
CA PHE A 558 6.26 -10.85 4.44
C PHE A 558 6.30 -11.70 3.17
N LEU A 559 7.22 -12.67 3.09
CA LEU A 559 7.23 -13.70 2.05
C LEU A 559 5.94 -14.53 2.08
N LEU A 560 5.52 -15.01 3.26
CA LEU A 560 4.30 -15.79 3.42
C LEU A 560 3.03 -14.98 3.10
N GLU A 561 2.99 -13.70 3.49
CA GLU A 561 1.90 -12.81 3.10
C GLU A 561 1.84 -12.64 1.57
N TRP A 562 2.99 -12.55 0.89
CA TRP A 562 3.02 -12.48 -0.56
C TRP A 562 2.64 -13.80 -1.23
N LEU A 563 3.11 -14.94 -0.73
CA LEU A 563 2.72 -16.27 -1.20
C LEU A 563 1.20 -16.47 -1.15
N SER A 564 0.49 -15.86 -0.19
CA SER A 564 -0.98 -15.85 -0.10
C SER A 564 -1.72 -15.16 -1.27
N PHE A 565 -0.97 -14.48 -2.15
CA PHE A 565 -1.43 -13.97 -3.44
C PHE A 565 -0.78 -14.69 -4.62
N LEU A 566 0.53 -14.95 -4.55
CA LEU A 566 1.29 -15.57 -5.63
C LEU A 566 0.74 -16.95 -6.00
N HIS A 567 0.25 -17.72 -5.02
CA HIS A 567 -0.32 -19.06 -5.25
C HIS A 567 -1.53 -19.07 -6.20
N ARG A 568 -2.13 -17.90 -6.47
CA ARG A 568 -3.27 -17.77 -7.38
C ARG A 568 -2.87 -17.68 -8.84
N TYR A 569 -1.58 -17.50 -9.13
CA TYR A 569 -1.09 -17.64 -10.49
C TYR A 569 -1.29 -19.07 -10.97
N VAL A 570 -1.83 -19.21 -12.17
CA VAL A 570 -1.92 -20.49 -12.88
C VAL A 570 -0.94 -20.43 -14.05
N PRO A 571 0.00 -21.37 -14.15
CA PRO A 571 0.88 -21.49 -15.31
C PRO A 571 0.07 -21.52 -16.61
N SER A 572 0.48 -20.71 -17.58
CA SER A 572 -0.25 -20.57 -18.83
C SER A 572 -0.25 -21.86 -19.65
N GLY A 573 0.80 -22.69 -19.55
CA GLY A 573 0.84 -24.02 -20.16
C GLY A 573 -0.21 -25.00 -19.61
N LEU A 574 -0.80 -24.73 -18.44
CA LEU A 574 -1.85 -25.52 -17.81
C LEU A 574 -3.26 -25.07 -18.19
N LEU A 575 -3.40 -23.85 -18.72
CA LEU A 575 -4.70 -23.32 -19.13
C LEU A 575 -5.16 -23.93 -20.45
N THR A 576 -6.45 -24.20 -20.57
CA THR A 576 -7.08 -24.55 -21.86
C THR A 576 -7.14 -23.35 -22.80
N LYS A 577 -7.38 -22.16 -22.24
CA LYS A 577 -7.52 -20.87 -22.94
C LYS A 577 -6.75 -19.79 -22.18
N PRO A 578 -5.46 -19.60 -22.43
CA PRO A 578 -4.72 -18.47 -21.85
C PRO A 578 -5.20 -17.13 -22.46
N PRO A 579 -5.08 -16.01 -21.73
CA PRO A 579 -4.50 -15.84 -20.40
C PRO A 579 -5.47 -16.12 -19.25
N GLN A 580 -4.94 -16.23 -18.03
CA GLN A 580 -5.74 -16.29 -16.79
C GLN A 580 -6.53 -14.99 -16.58
N VAL A 581 -7.79 -15.11 -16.16
CA VAL A 581 -8.65 -13.97 -15.80
C VAL A 581 -8.68 -13.76 -14.27
N MET A 582 -8.56 -12.50 -13.81
CA MET A 582 -8.44 -12.11 -12.38
C MET A 582 -9.48 -12.74 -11.42
N ASN A 583 -10.73 -12.84 -11.87
CA ASN A 583 -11.84 -13.29 -11.03
C ASN A 583 -12.17 -14.78 -11.22
N GLN A 584 -11.55 -15.46 -12.18
CA GLN A 584 -11.71 -16.90 -12.35
C GLN A 584 -10.98 -17.67 -11.25
N ARG A 585 -11.48 -18.86 -10.94
CA ARG A 585 -10.91 -19.75 -9.93
C ARG A 585 -10.63 -21.11 -10.57
N PRO A 586 -9.37 -21.56 -10.61
CA PRO A 586 -9.07 -22.90 -11.08
C PRO A 586 -9.77 -23.94 -10.19
N PRO A 587 -10.11 -25.12 -10.74
CA PRO A 587 -10.34 -26.32 -9.93
C PRO A 587 -9.02 -26.70 -9.25
N PHE A 588 -9.04 -27.71 -8.39
CA PHE A 588 -7.78 -28.24 -7.89
C PHE A 588 -6.99 -28.88 -9.03
N TYR A 589 -5.69 -28.61 -9.08
CA TYR A 589 -4.83 -29.09 -10.14
C TYR A 589 -3.43 -29.41 -9.63
N ARG A 590 -2.75 -30.32 -10.33
CA ARG A 590 -1.31 -30.59 -10.16
C ARG A 590 -0.51 -29.69 -11.09
N GLY A 591 0.59 -29.14 -10.59
CA GLY A 591 1.58 -28.43 -11.40
C GLY A 591 2.34 -29.35 -12.36
N ARG A 592 3.20 -28.77 -13.20
CA ARG A 592 4.14 -29.52 -14.05
C ARG A 592 5.12 -30.36 -13.25
N ASP A 593 5.42 -29.92 -12.02
CA ASP A 593 6.26 -30.60 -11.05
C ASP A 593 5.71 -30.41 -9.61
N ASP A 594 6.36 -31.06 -8.65
CA ASP A 594 5.92 -31.04 -7.24
C ASP A 594 6.09 -29.66 -6.59
N LEU A 595 7.10 -28.88 -7.01
CA LEU A 595 7.32 -27.53 -6.50
C LEU A 595 6.24 -26.58 -7.00
N GLU A 596 5.87 -26.66 -8.28
CA GLU A 596 4.77 -25.92 -8.88
C GLU A 596 3.44 -26.27 -8.24
N THR A 597 3.22 -27.56 -7.97
CA THR A 597 2.04 -28.04 -7.23
C THR A 597 1.99 -27.40 -5.84
N ARG A 598 3.11 -27.38 -5.11
CA ARG A 598 3.22 -26.74 -3.79
C ARG A 598 2.99 -25.23 -3.86
N MET A 599 3.53 -24.55 -4.88
CA MET A 599 3.35 -23.12 -5.10
C MET A 599 1.90 -22.75 -5.43
N ALA A 600 1.16 -23.63 -6.10
CA ALA A 600 -0.27 -23.43 -6.41
C ALA A 600 -1.19 -23.69 -5.21
N SER A 601 -0.67 -24.36 -4.16
CA SER A 601 -1.47 -24.74 -3.01
C SER A 601 -2.07 -23.53 -2.28
N PRO A 602 -3.37 -23.56 -1.93
CA PRO A 602 -3.98 -22.55 -1.08
C PRO A 602 -3.72 -22.78 0.42
N ASN A 603 -2.96 -23.83 0.78
CA ASN A 603 -2.65 -24.16 2.16
C ASN A 603 -1.44 -23.35 2.67
N ALA A 604 -1.59 -22.70 3.82
CA ALA A 604 -0.53 -21.91 4.42
C ALA A 604 0.70 -22.75 4.80
N GLN A 605 0.54 -24.05 5.08
CA GLN A 605 1.65 -24.93 5.39
C GLN A 605 2.60 -25.16 4.21
N ASP A 606 2.06 -25.24 3.00
CA ASP A 606 2.87 -25.36 1.80
C ASP A 606 3.72 -24.10 1.58
N TRP A 607 3.18 -22.93 1.93
CA TRP A 607 3.92 -21.68 1.91
C TRP A 607 5.01 -21.64 2.98
N VAL A 608 4.73 -22.19 4.17
CA VAL A 608 5.74 -22.36 5.22
C VAL A 608 6.87 -23.25 4.71
N LYS A 609 6.57 -24.40 4.10
CA LYS A 609 7.58 -25.27 3.48
C LYS A 609 8.42 -24.56 2.42
N ILE A 610 7.81 -23.77 1.54
CA ILE A 610 8.56 -22.95 0.58
C ILE A 610 9.47 -21.95 1.30
N SER A 611 9.00 -21.32 2.38
CA SER A 611 9.83 -20.40 3.17
C SER A 611 10.98 -21.13 3.86
N GLU A 612 10.79 -22.37 4.31
CA GLU A 612 11.84 -23.19 4.93
C GLU A 612 12.96 -23.54 3.95
N MET A 613 12.62 -23.75 2.68
CA MET A 613 13.61 -23.97 1.62
C MET A 613 14.54 -22.75 1.42
N LEU A 614 14.09 -21.54 1.78
CA LEU A 614 14.83 -20.28 1.54
C LEU A 614 15.43 -19.66 2.81
N LEU A 615 14.83 -19.92 3.98
CA LEU A 615 15.15 -19.28 5.26
C LEU A 615 15.39 -20.31 6.38
N GLY A 616 15.54 -21.59 6.06
CA GLY A 616 15.69 -22.66 7.04
C GLY A 616 14.41 -22.95 7.83
N ALA A 617 14.47 -23.92 8.73
CA ALA A 617 13.33 -24.36 9.54
C ALA A 617 12.68 -23.19 10.30
N VAL A 618 11.35 -23.24 10.45
CA VAL A 618 10.66 -22.29 11.33
C VAL A 618 10.98 -22.60 12.80
N PRO A 619 10.99 -21.59 13.68
CA PRO A 619 11.19 -21.82 15.11
C PRO A 619 10.02 -22.57 15.74
N ASP A 620 10.26 -23.23 16.87
CA ASP A 620 9.22 -23.94 17.62
C ASP A 620 8.05 -23.02 17.99
N GLY A 621 6.83 -23.51 17.78
CA GLY A 621 5.60 -22.75 18.04
C GLY A 621 5.34 -21.61 17.03
N PHE A 622 6.05 -21.58 15.89
CA PHE A 622 5.75 -20.65 14.81
C PHE A 622 4.30 -20.80 14.35
N VAL A 623 3.60 -19.67 14.19
CA VAL A 623 2.22 -19.62 13.72
C VAL A 623 2.09 -18.61 12.60
N PHE A 624 1.42 -19.00 11.52
CA PHE A 624 1.09 -18.11 10.42
C PHE A 624 -0.37 -18.21 10.01
N LEU A 625 -1.04 -17.06 9.99
CA LEU A 625 -2.37 -16.90 9.42
C LEU A 625 -2.35 -15.71 8.46
N PRO A 626 -2.66 -15.90 7.16
CA PRO A 626 -2.57 -14.85 6.17
C PRO A 626 -3.51 -13.68 6.49
N LYS A 627 -3.07 -12.46 6.18
CA LYS A 627 -3.85 -11.24 6.42
C LYS A 627 -5.06 -11.12 5.54
N HIS A 628 -4.88 -11.41 4.26
CA HIS A 628 -5.92 -11.24 3.27
C HIS A 628 -6.62 -12.58 3.06
N LYS A 629 -7.95 -12.59 3.21
CA LYS A 629 -8.72 -13.71 2.69
C LYS A 629 -8.67 -13.64 1.17
N ALA A 630 -8.17 -14.70 0.54
CA ALA A 630 -8.24 -14.94 -0.90
C ALA A 630 -9.67 -15.11 -1.47
N ASN A 631 -10.71 -14.72 -0.73
CA ASN A 631 -12.11 -14.85 -1.16
C ASN A 631 -12.66 -13.48 -1.57
N ALA A 632 -12.35 -13.08 -2.81
CA ALA A 632 -12.94 -11.89 -3.44
C ALA A 632 -14.20 -12.19 -4.26
N TRP A 633 -14.61 -13.46 -4.41
CA TRP A 633 -15.87 -13.87 -5.02
C TRP A 633 -16.34 -15.15 -4.34
N LYS A 634 -17.65 -15.34 -4.20
CA LYS A 634 -18.25 -16.48 -3.53
C LYS A 634 -19.02 -17.31 -4.52
#